data_AF-A0A838AD20-F1
#
_entry.id   AF-A0A838AD20-F1
#
_cell.length_a   1.000
_cell.length_b   1.000
_cell.length_c   1.000
_cell.angle_alpha   90.00
_cell.angle_beta   90.00
_cell.angle_gamma   90.00
#
_symmetry.space_group_name_H-M   'P 1'
#
loop_
_entity.id
_entity.type
_entity.pdbx_description
1 polymer ?
#
loop_
_entity_poly.entity_id
_entity_poly.type
_entity_poly.pdbx_seq_one_letter_code
_entity_poly.pdbx_strand_id
1 'polypeptide(L)'
;MTMQETGDSAVAWYKRRRTLVVFVVVAFFAGVLAGGATTTDGTAGSGTELEIAELTGEWDEVAQALGVDTSATPEELAARIEDLNEDLSRREDRLAQRADELAERESELDTRAEELAERESELDAREEELAEQQDTGPPPEDEPDSSGGCRSDQVDINTASHQALQRIHEIGPERAEQVVNLRPFSSVDDLTRVSGIAEGRLGGIKNQGLACVD
;
A
#
# COMPACT_ATOMS: atom_id res chain seq x y z
N MET A 1 14.89 -12.97 -15.68
CA MET A 1 16.27 -13.35 -15.29
C MET A 1 16.59 -12.53 -14.04
N THR A 2 16.62 -12.97 -12.79
CA THR A 2 16.87 -14.27 -12.13
C THR A 2 16.43 -14.11 -10.65
N MET A 3 15.19 -14.44 -10.30
CA MET A 3 14.78 -14.51 -8.88
C MET A 3 14.31 -15.91 -8.46
N GLN A 4 13.96 -16.76 -9.43
CA GLN A 4 13.49 -18.12 -9.19
C GLN A 4 14.65 -19.14 -9.10
N GLU A 5 15.76 -18.92 -9.82
CA GLU A 5 16.95 -19.80 -9.76
C GLU A 5 17.71 -19.75 -8.43
N THR A 6 17.63 -18.62 -7.70
CA THR A 6 18.31 -18.48 -6.40
C THR A 6 17.60 -19.24 -5.28
N GLY A 7 16.28 -19.43 -5.38
CA GLY A 7 15.51 -20.21 -4.42
C GLY A 7 15.77 -21.72 -4.54
N ASP A 8 15.79 -22.22 -5.77
CA ASP A 8 15.95 -23.66 -6.04
C ASP A 8 17.38 -24.16 -5.71
N SER A 9 18.39 -23.32 -5.97
CA SER A 9 19.79 -23.60 -5.60
C SER A 9 20.03 -23.55 -4.09
N ALA A 10 19.38 -22.66 -3.35
CA ALA A 10 19.46 -22.60 -1.89
C ALA A 10 18.81 -23.83 -1.22
N VAL A 11 17.64 -24.26 -1.72
CA VAL A 11 16.94 -25.46 -1.23
C VAL A 11 17.75 -26.72 -1.55
N ALA A 12 18.35 -26.82 -2.74
CA ALA A 12 19.21 -27.94 -3.13
C ALA A 12 20.49 -28.02 -2.28
N TRP A 13 21.11 -26.88 -1.97
CA TRP A 13 22.27 -26.80 -1.09
C TRP A 13 21.92 -27.24 0.34
N TYR A 14 20.78 -26.79 0.86
CA TYR A 14 20.32 -27.15 2.21
C TYR A 14 19.97 -28.65 2.30
N LYS A 15 19.31 -29.22 1.29
CA LYS A 15 19.03 -30.67 1.21
C LYS A 15 20.31 -31.51 1.19
N ARG A 16 21.30 -31.16 0.36
CA ARG A 16 22.58 -31.89 0.30
C ARG A 16 23.36 -31.81 1.60
N ARG A 17 23.39 -30.63 2.22
CA ARG A 17 24.11 -30.42 3.49
C ARG A 17 23.41 -31.12 4.66
N ARG A 18 22.07 -31.12 4.70
CA ARG A 18 21.28 -31.86 5.69
C ARG A 18 21.50 -33.37 5.58
N THR A 19 21.45 -33.93 4.37
CA THR A 19 21.71 -35.36 4.16
C THR A 19 23.13 -35.73 4.56
N LEU A 20 24.13 -34.89 4.27
CA LEU A 20 25.52 -35.15 4.62
C LEU A 20 25.74 -35.10 6.14
N VAL A 21 25.14 -34.12 6.84
CA VAL A 21 25.18 -34.04 8.31
C VAL A 21 24.50 -35.25 8.95
N VAL A 22 23.31 -35.64 8.49
CA VAL A 22 22.62 -36.85 8.99
C VAL A 22 23.47 -38.10 8.73
N PHE A 23 24.09 -38.23 7.55
CA PHE A 23 24.93 -39.39 7.23
C PHE A 23 26.20 -39.44 8.09
N VAL A 24 26.82 -38.31 8.40
CA VAL A 24 27.99 -38.23 9.28
C VAL A 24 27.61 -38.59 10.72
N VAL A 25 26.49 -38.09 11.23
CA VAL A 25 25.98 -38.43 12.56
C VAL A 25 25.64 -39.92 12.64
N VAL A 26 24.89 -40.45 11.68
CA VAL A 26 24.52 -41.88 11.62
C VAL A 26 25.75 -42.78 11.46
N ALA A 27 26.73 -42.42 10.62
CA ALA A 27 27.96 -43.19 10.46
C ALA A 27 28.83 -43.19 11.73
N PHE A 28 28.82 -42.09 12.48
CA PHE A 28 29.51 -42.01 13.76
C PHE A 28 28.86 -42.93 14.81
N PHE A 29 27.52 -42.97 14.87
CA PHE A 29 26.78 -43.92 15.72
C PHE A 29 26.92 -45.39 15.27
N ALA A 30 26.99 -45.66 13.96
CA ALA A 30 27.21 -47.00 13.43
C ALA A 30 28.67 -47.48 13.63
N GLY A 31 29.65 -46.57 13.59
CA GLY A 31 31.06 -46.88 13.86
C GLY A 31 31.32 -47.30 15.31
N VAL A 32 30.58 -46.74 16.27
CA VAL A 32 30.63 -47.15 17.69
C VAL A 32 30.03 -48.55 17.91
N LEU A 33 29.07 -48.97 17.09
CA LEU A 33 28.47 -50.32 17.14
C LEU A 33 29.29 -51.41 16.42
N ALA A 34 30.17 -51.05 15.48
CA ALA A 34 30.97 -52.00 14.70
C ALA A 34 32.41 -52.20 15.23
N GLY A 35 32.83 -51.49 16.28
CA GLY A 35 34.18 -51.56 16.86
C GLY A 35 34.43 -52.68 17.87
N GLY A 36 33.47 -53.57 18.12
CA GLY A 36 33.63 -54.71 19.03
C GLY A 36 33.79 -56.03 18.28
N ALA A 37 35.03 -56.53 18.16
CA ALA A 37 35.43 -57.95 18.17
C ALA A 37 36.59 -58.27 17.21
N THR A 38 37.83 -57.93 17.60
CA THR A 38 38.98 -58.84 17.45
C THR A 38 39.90 -58.53 18.63
N THR A 39 40.10 -59.39 19.62
CA THR A 39 41.20 -60.38 19.61
C THR A 39 41.21 -61.09 20.97
N THR A 40 41.22 -62.43 20.91
CA THR A 40 41.78 -63.43 21.85
C THR A 40 41.58 -63.31 23.37
N ASP A 41 40.93 -64.34 23.90
CA ASP A 41 41.26 -65.14 25.11
C ASP A 41 41.72 -64.42 26.40
N GLY A 42 40.87 -64.53 27.42
CA GLY A 42 41.23 -64.73 28.82
C GLY A 42 41.96 -63.58 29.54
N THR A 43 41.21 -62.73 30.26
CA THR A 43 41.45 -62.33 31.66
C THR A 43 40.54 -61.14 32.01
N ALA A 44 39.80 -61.26 33.11
CA ALA A 44 38.96 -60.21 33.67
C ALA A 44 39.77 -58.93 33.93
N GLY A 45 39.27 -57.78 33.45
CA GLY A 45 39.89 -56.47 33.68
C GLY A 45 38.94 -55.35 33.30
N SER A 46 38.46 -54.65 34.32
CA SER A 46 37.54 -53.51 34.35
C SER A 46 38.08 -52.23 33.66
N GLY A 47 38.56 -52.33 32.42
CA GLY A 47 39.22 -51.23 31.70
C GLY A 47 38.37 -50.53 30.65
N THR A 48 37.42 -51.21 30.01
CA THR A 48 36.66 -50.66 28.87
C THR A 48 35.41 -49.87 29.28
N GLU A 49 34.88 -50.08 30.48
CA GLU A 49 33.73 -49.32 30.99
C GLU A 49 34.09 -47.88 31.40
N LEU A 50 35.36 -47.63 31.78
CA LEU A 50 35.84 -46.29 32.14
C LEU A 50 36.12 -45.40 30.92
N GLU A 51 36.66 -45.97 29.82
CA GLU A 51 36.91 -45.23 28.56
C GLU A 51 35.61 -44.80 27.85
N ILE A 52 34.57 -45.63 27.89
CA ILE A 52 33.27 -45.30 27.28
C ILE A 52 32.59 -44.15 28.06
N ALA A 53 32.67 -44.16 29.40
CA ALA A 53 32.10 -43.12 30.24
C ALA A 53 32.78 -41.74 30.03
N GLU A 54 34.10 -41.73 29.85
CA GLU A 54 34.89 -40.52 29.58
C GLU A 54 34.54 -39.92 28.21
N LEU A 55 34.40 -40.77 27.18
CA LEU A 55 33.94 -40.35 25.86
C LEU A 55 32.49 -39.82 25.88
N THR A 56 31.57 -40.43 26.62
CA THR A 56 30.18 -39.93 26.72
C THR A 56 30.07 -38.58 27.44
N GLY A 57 30.94 -38.31 28.43
CA GLY A 57 30.96 -37.02 29.12
C GLY A 57 31.38 -35.86 28.23
N GLU A 58 32.32 -36.09 27.30
CA GLU A 58 32.77 -35.09 26.34
C GLU A 58 31.68 -34.77 25.28
N TRP A 59 30.84 -35.77 24.96
CA TRP A 59 29.71 -35.59 24.05
C TRP A 59 28.55 -34.79 24.65
N ASP A 60 28.27 -34.94 25.95
CA ASP A 60 27.23 -34.14 26.62
C ASP A 60 27.63 -32.65 26.69
N GLU A 61 28.91 -32.34 26.87
CA GLU A 61 29.41 -30.96 26.83
C GLU A 61 29.29 -30.34 25.43
N VAL A 62 29.63 -31.11 24.38
CA VAL A 62 29.44 -30.69 22.98
C VAL A 62 27.95 -30.55 22.64
N ALA A 63 27.09 -31.46 23.08
CA ALA A 63 25.66 -31.38 22.89
C ALA A 63 25.06 -30.16 23.59
N GLN A 64 25.47 -29.88 24.82
CA GLN A 64 25.04 -28.71 25.58
C GLN A 64 25.53 -27.40 24.95
N ALA A 65 26.78 -27.36 24.45
CA ALA A 65 27.32 -26.22 23.71
C ALA A 65 26.58 -25.97 22.39
N LEU A 66 26.07 -27.03 21.76
CA LEU A 66 25.25 -26.98 20.54
C LEU A 66 23.74 -26.84 20.83
N GLY A 67 23.33 -26.86 22.10
CA GLY A 67 21.92 -26.82 22.51
C GLY A 67 21.10 -28.03 22.05
N VAL A 68 21.76 -29.16 21.76
CA VAL A 68 21.11 -30.41 21.38
C VAL A 68 20.68 -31.12 22.65
N ASP A 69 19.37 -31.32 22.80
CA ASP A 69 18.83 -32.10 23.90
C ASP A 69 19.15 -33.59 23.69
N THR A 70 20.17 -34.09 24.40
CA THR A 70 20.56 -35.51 24.41
C THR A 70 19.72 -36.34 25.38
N SER A 71 18.89 -35.69 26.20
CA SER A 71 18.03 -36.36 27.17
C SER A 71 16.76 -36.95 26.55
N ALA A 72 16.38 -36.44 25.37
CA ALA A 72 15.26 -36.95 24.60
C ALA A 72 15.49 -38.39 24.15
N THR A 73 14.54 -39.25 24.48
CA THR A 73 14.56 -40.64 24.03
C THR A 73 14.29 -40.72 22.52
N PRO A 74 14.76 -41.79 21.84
CA PRO A 74 14.45 -42.00 20.43
C PRO A 74 12.94 -42.01 20.11
N GLU A 75 12.12 -42.48 21.05
CA GLU A 75 10.66 -42.52 20.92
C GLU A 75 10.03 -41.13 20.97
N GLU A 76 10.49 -40.25 21.88
CA GLU A 76 10.04 -38.86 21.96
C GLU A 76 10.42 -38.05 20.71
N LEU A 77 11.63 -38.29 20.18
CA LEU A 77 12.05 -37.66 18.93
C LEU A 77 11.22 -38.13 17.73
N ALA A 78 10.88 -39.42 17.67
CA ALA A 78 10.01 -39.97 16.63
C ALA A 78 8.61 -39.34 16.69
N ALA A 79 8.01 -39.26 17.89
CA ALA A 79 6.71 -38.61 18.09
C ALA A 79 6.74 -37.11 17.70
N ARG A 80 7.81 -36.39 18.07
CA ARG A 80 7.97 -34.98 17.69
C ARG A 80 8.13 -34.78 16.18
N ILE A 81 8.82 -35.71 15.50
CA ILE A 81 8.95 -35.69 14.04
C ILE A 81 7.58 -35.93 13.38
N GLU A 82 6.79 -36.86 13.90
CA GLU A 82 5.44 -37.14 13.39
C GLU A 82 4.53 -35.91 13.52
N ASP A 83 4.50 -35.28 14.70
CA ASP A 83 3.74 -34.04 14.94
C ASP A 83 4.18 -32.93 13.98
N LEU A 84 5.48 -32.66 13.87
CA LEU A 84 6.02 -31.65 12.94
C LEU A 84 5.65 -31.94 11.48
N ASN A 85 5.59 -33.21 11.08
CA ASN A 85 5.25 -33.60 9.71
C ASN A 85 3.76 -33.40 9.43
N GLU A 86 2.90 -33.72 10.40
CA GLU A 86 1.46 -33.40 10.32
C GLU A 86 1.25 -31.88 10.25
N ASP A 87 1.99 -31.12 11.06
CA ASP A 87 1.95 -29.67 11.10
C ASP A 87 2.44 -29.03 9.78
N LEU A 88 3.45 -29.62 9.14
CA LEU A 88 3.89 -29.22 7.80
C LEU A 88 2.81 -29.50 6.76
N SER A 89 2.19 -30.67 6.79
CA SER A 89 1.10 -31.02 5.88
C SER A 89 -0.07 -30.03 5.99
N ARG A 90 -0.48 -29.67 7.21
CA ARG A 90 -1.52 -28.65 7.44
C ARG A 90 -1.14 -27.28 6.88
N ARG A 91 0.15 -26.91 6.95
CA ARG A 91 0.65 -25.65 6.37
C ARG A 91 0.64 -25.71 4.85
N GLU A 92 1.00 -26.84 4.25
CA GLU A 92 0.96 -27.06 2.81
C GLU A 92 -0.48 -26.95 2.27
N ASP A 93 -1.45 -27.57 2.93
CA ASP A 93 -2.87 -27.46 2.55
C ASP A 93 -3.37 -26.01 2.64
N ARG A 94 -2.98 -25.28 3.69
CA ARG A 94 -3.34 -23.86 3.84
C ARG A 94 -2.71 -22.99 2.75
N LEU A 95 -1.50 -23.30 2.32
CA LEU A 95 -0.85 -22.58 1.22
C LEU A 95 -1.54 -22.86 -0.11
N ALA A 96 -1.94 -24.11 -0.36
CA ALA A 96 -2.71 -24.47 -1.54
C ALA A 96 -4.05 -23.71 -1.58
N GLN A 97 -4.79 -23.68 -0.46
CA GLN A 97 -6.05 -22.95 -0.38
C GLN A 97 -5.89 -21.44 -0.64
N ARG A 98 -4.81 -20.82 -0.12
CA ARG A 98 -4.54 -19.40 -0.38
C ARG A 98 -4.12 -19.13 -1.83
N ALA A 99 -3.45 -20.08 -2.48
CA ALA A 99 -3.10 -19.95 -3.88
C ALA A 99 -4.37 -19.95 -4.75
N ASP A 100 -5.33 -20.83 -4.46
CA ASP A 100 -6.62 -20.86 -5.15
C ASP A 100 -7.42 -19.56 -4.92
N GLU A 101 -7.47 -19.06 -3.67
CA GLU A 101 -8.13 -17.78 -3.35
C GLU A 101 -7.49 -16.60 -4.11
N LEU A 102 -6.16 -16.57 -4.20
CA LEU A 102 -5.46 -15.51 -4.94
C LEU A 102 -5.76 -15.58 -6.44
N ALA A 103 -5.84 -16.77 -7.02
CA ALA A 103 -6.19 -16.94 -8.43
C ALA A 103 -7.63 -16.46 -8.72
N GLU A 104 -8.57 -16.72 -7.81
CA GLU A 104 -9.95 -16.20 -7.93
C GLU A 104 -9.98 -14.67 -7.83
N ARG A 105 -9.25 -14.10 -6.86
CA ARG A 105 -9.15 -12.63 -6.73
C ARG A 105 -8.46 -11.97 -7.92
N GLU A 106 -7.50 -12.64 -8.55
CA GLU A 106 -6.86 -12.15 -9.77
C GLU A 106 -7.88 -12.06 -10.91
N SER A 107 -8.69 -13.11 -11.12
CA SER A 107 -9.78 -13.08 -12.10
C SER A 107 -10.81 -11.99 -11.82
N GLU A 108 -11.17 -11.75 -10.56
CA GLU A 108 -12.08 -10.65 -10.20
C GLU A 108 -11.47 -9.27 -10.52
N LEU A 109 -10.17 -9.10 -10.31
CA LEU A 109 -9.48 -7.85 -10.61
C LEU A 109 -9.41 -7.59 -12.12
N ASP A 110 -9.22 -8.63 -12.93
CA ASP A 110 -9.26 -8.52 -14.39
C ASP A 110 -10.64 -8.06 -14.86
N THR A 111 -11.73 -8.64 -14.34
CA THR A 111 -13.09 -8.20 -14.66
C THR A 111 -13.34 -6.74 -14.24
N ARG A 112 -12.93 -6.36 -13.02
CA ARG A 112 -13.05 -4.97 -12.56
C ARG A 112 -12.25 -3.99 -13.41
N ALA A 113 -11.09 -4.41 -13.94
CA ALA A 113 -10.29 -3.58 -14.83
C ALA A 113 -11.01 -3.31 -16.15
N GLU A 114 -11.69 -4.31 -16.72
CA GLU A 114 -12.52 -4.14 -17.92
C GLU A 114 -13.73 -3.23 -17.66
N GLU A 115 -14.44 -3.41 -16.54
CA GLU A 115 -15.57 -2.55 -16.15
C GLU A 115 -15.15 -1.08 -15.97
N LEU A 116 -13.97 -0.85 -15.36
CA LEU A 116 -13.45 0.50 -15.18
C LEU A 116 -13.06 1.15 -16.52
N ALA A 117 -12.51 0.39 -17.45
CA ALA A 117 -12.19 0.89 -18.79
C ALA A 117 -13.45 1.28 -19.58
N GLU A 118 -14.52 0.51 -19.47
CA GLU A 118 -15.82 0.86 -20.08
C GLU A 118 -16.38 2.15 -19.47
N ARG A 119 -16.35 2.25 -18.14
CA ARG A 119 -16.84 3.43 -17.42
C ARG A 119 -16.01 4.69 -17.68
N GLU A 120 -14.70 4.55 -17.93
CA GLU A 120 -13.85 5.65 -18.38
C GLU A 120 -14.31 6.16 -19.75
N SER A 121 -14.55 5.26 -20.71
CA SER A 121 -15.08 5.64 -22.02
C SER A 121 -16.47 6.30 -21.95
N GLU A 122 -17.34 5.87 -21.02
CA GLU A 122 -18.64 6.52 -20.80
C GLU A 122 -18.48 7.94 -20.26
N LEU A 123 -17.52 8.16 -19.36
CA LEU A 123 -17.25 9.47 -18.79
C LEU A 123 -16.67 10.42 -19.83
N ASP A 124 -15.74 9.95 -20.67
CA ASP A 124 -15.18 10.74 -21.77
C ASP A 124 -16.28 11.18 -22.76
N ALA A 125 -17.17 10.27 -23.14
CA ALA A 125 -18.30 10.58 -24.01
C ALA A 125 -19.25 11.61 -23.38
N ARG A 126 -19.50 11.49 -22.07
CA ARG A 126 -20.35 12.42 -21.33
C ARG A 126 -19.69 13.79 -21.15
N GLU A 127 -18.36 13.85 -21.04
CA GLU A 127 -17.61 15.10 -21.01
C GLU A 127 -17.71 15.82 -22.36
N GLU A 128 -17.58 15.10 -23.47
CA GLU A 128 -17.78 15.65 -24.82
C GLU A 128 -19.21 16.18 -25.01
N GLU A 129 -20.23 15.43 -24.58
CA GLU A 129 -21.64 15.86 -24.64
C GLU A 129 -21.88 17.13 -23.80
N LEU A 130 -21.28 17.23 -22.60
CA LEU A 130 -21.37 18.41 -21.75
C LEU A 130 -20.67 19.62 -22.37
N ALA A 131 -19.54 19.42 -23.07
CA ALA A 131 -18.85 20.49 -23.78
C ALA A 131 -19.71 21.05 -24.91
N GLU A 132 -20.40 20.20 -25.68
CA GLU A 132 -21.34 20.64 -26.73
C GLU A 132 -22.54 21.43 -26.15
N GLN A 133 -23.05 21.02 -25.00
CA GLN A 133 -24.15 21.73 -24.32
C GLN A 133 -23.73 23.11 -23.79
N GLN A 134 -22.44 23.32 -23.50
CA GLN A 134 -21.92 24.60 -23.03
C GLN A 134 -21.64 25.59 -24.17
N ASP A 135 -21.41 25.11 -25.40
CA ASP A 135 -21.19 25.95 -26.59
C ASP A 135 -22.50 26.29 -27.34
N THR A 136 -23.62 25.64 -27.01
CA THR A 136 -24.95 25.92 -27.58
C THR A 136 -25.78 26.92 -26.77
N GLY A 137 -25.20 27.49 -25.71
CA GLY A 137 -25.75 28.71 -25.11
C GLY A 137 -25.74 29.83 -26.15
N PRO A 138 -26.78 30.68 -26.22
CA PRO A 138 -26.69 31.91 -27.01
C PRO A 138 -25.39 32.62 -26.60
N PRO A 139 -24.63 33.22 -27.54
CA PRO A 139 -23.56 34.15 -27.18
C PRO A 139 -24.11 35.06 -26.09
N PRO A 140 -23.34 35.42 -25.05
CA PRO A 140 -23.81 36.43 -24.11
C PRO A 140 -24.13 37.65 -24.96
N GLU A 141 -25.41 37.85 -25.23
CA GLU A 141 -25.90 38.97 -25.99
C GLU A 141 -25.52 40.16 -25.13
N ASP A 142 -24.47 40.85 -25.57
CA ASP A 142 -24.16 42.21 -25.20
C ASP A 142 -25.41 43.04 -25.55
N GLU A 143 -26.36 43.08 -24.62
CA GLU A 143 -27.48 44.01 -24.66
C GLU A 143 -27.25 45.11 -23.61
N PRO A 144 -27.58 46.36 -23.96
CA PRO A 144 -26.65 47.46 -23.82
C PRO A 144 -26.81 48.31 -22.56
N ASP A 145 -25.69 48.96 -22.23
CA ASP A 145 -25.51 50.35 -21.79
C ASP A 145 -26.57 51.05 -20.93
N SER A 146 -26.09 51.48 -19.76
CA SER A 146 -25.89 52.90 -19.47
C SER A 146 -27.03 53.84 -19.89
N SER A 147 -27.94 54.07 -18.95
CA SER A 147 -28.50 55.42 -18.76
C SER A 147 -28.31 55.93 -17.33
N GLY A 148 -27.34 55.36 -16.63
CA GLY A 148 -27.03 55.67 -15.25
C GLY A 148 -25.68 56.34 -15.06
N GLY A 149 -25.56 57.22 -14.06
CA GLY A 149 -24.46 58.13 -13.72
C GLY A 149 -23.06 57.52 -13.52
N CYS A 150 -22.86 56.27 -13.88
CA CYS A 150 -21.59 55.61 -14.12
C CYS A 150 -20.93 56.08 -15.42
N ARG A 151 -19.59 56.13 -15.43
CA ARG A 151 -18.82 56.43 -16.65
C ARG A 151 -18.77 55.18 -17.55
N SER A 152 -18.57 55.36 -18.85
CA SER A 152 -18.54 54.25 -19.83
C SER A 152 -17.40 53.24 -19.59
N ASP A 153 -16.39 53.61 -18.82
CA ASP A 153 -15.28 52.76 -18.41
C ASP A 153 -15.51 52.07 -17.05
N GLN A 154 -16.63 52.36 -16.38
CA GLN A 154 -16.99 51.81 -15.08
C GLN A 154 -18.01 50.68 -15.17
N VAL A 155 -18.02 49.84 -14.14
CA VAL A 155 -18.89 48.69 -13.96
C VAL A 155 -19.90 49.02 -12.87
N ASP A 156 -21.17 49.15 -13.23
CA ASP A 156 -22.25 49.36 -12.27
C ASP A 156 -22.51 48.06 -11.50
N ILE A 157 -22.27 48.07 -10.20
CA ILE A 157 -22.41 46.88 -9.36
C ILE A 157 -23.88 46.38 -9.28
N ASN A 158 -24.85 47.23 -9.58
CA ASN A 158 -26.28 46.90 -9.55
C ASN A 158 -26.79 46.28 -10.86
N THR A 159 -26.22 46.63 -12.01
CA THR A 159 -26.72 46.17 -13.32
C THR A 159 -25.75 45.30 -14.09
N ALA A 160 -24.45 45.36 -13.79
CA ALA A 160 -23.42 44.63 -14.54
C ALA A 160 -23.67 43.13 -14.62
N SER A 161 -23.24 42.51 -15.72
CA SER A 161 -23.24 41.05 -15.84
C SER A 161 -22.27 40.39 -14.86
N HIS A 162 -22.46 39.10 -14.59
CA HIS A 162 -21.56 38.32 -13.74
C HIS A 162 -20.10 38.39 -14.21
N GLN A 163 -19.88 38.35 -15.53
CA GLN A 163 -18.54 38.48 -16.13
C GLN A 163 -17.97 39.90 -16.00
N ALA A 164 -18.80 40.94 -16.18
CA ALA A 164 -18.34 42.32 -16.03
C ALA A 164 -17.92 42.64 -14.58
N LEU A 165 -18.60 42.08 -13.58
CA LEU A 165 -18.20 42.18 -12.17
C LEU A 165 -16.81 41.59 -11.90
N GLN A 166 -16.44 40.51 -12.60
CA GLN A 166 -15.13 39.87 -12.43
C GLN A 166 -13.95 40.71 -12.97
N ARG A 167 -14.22 41.82 -13.67
CA ARG A 167 -13.20 42.81 -14.07
C ARG A 167 -12.73 43.67 -12.89
N ILE A 168 -13.52 43.75 -11.83
CA ILE A 168 -13.19 44.49 -10.63
C ILE A 168 -12.18 43.68 -9.81
N HIS A 169 -11.08 44.31 -9.42
CA HIS A 169 -10.03 43.71 -8.61
C HIS A 169 -10.62 43.21 -7.28
N GLU A 170 -10.19 42.04 -6.80
CA GLU A 170 -10.74 41.33 -5.62
C GLU A 170 -12.15 40.72 -5.80
N ILE A 171 -12.79 40.82 -6.97
CA ILE A 171 -14.06 40.15 -7.29
C ILE A 171 -13.81 38.97 -8.24
N GLY A 172 -13.75 37.76 -7.69
CA GLY A 172 -13.74 36.51 -8.45
C GLY A 172 -15.15 35.95 -8.70
N PRO A 173 -15.28 34.79 -9.38
CA PRO A 173 -16.58 34.23 -9.79
C PRO A 173 -17.55 34.02 -8.61
N GLU A 174 -17.05 33.49 -7.48
CA GLU A 174 -17.84 33.28 -6.27
C GLU A 174 -18.36 34.60 -5.67
N ARG A 175 -17.55 35.66 -5.71
CA ARG A 175 -17.96 36.98 -5.18
C ARG A 175 -18.86 37.72 -6.14
N ALA A 176 -18.66 37.58 -7.45
CA ALA A 176 -19.54 38.14 -8.46
C ALA A 176 -20.97 37.58 -8.30
N GLU A 177 -21.10 36.28 -8.03
CA GLU A 177 -22.40 35.65 -7.73
C GLU A 177 -23.02 36.24 -6.45
N GLN A 178 -22.26 36.39 -5.38
CA GLN A 178 -22.74 37.01 -4.14
C GLN A 178 -23.17 38.47 -4.34
N VAL A 179 -22.43 39.25 -5.15
CA VAL A 179 -22.80 40.62 -5.52
C VAL A 179 -24.14 40.60 -6.23
N VAL A 180 -24.33 39.76 -7.24
CA VAL A 180 -25.61 39.63 -7.96
C VAL A 180 -26.76 39.31 -7.00
N ASN A 181 -26.56 38.37 -6.07
CA ASN A 181 -27.59 37.94 -5.11
C ASN A 181 -27.94 39.00 -4.06
N LEU A 182 -27.03 39.93 -3.77
CA LEU A 182 -27.19 40.95 -2.73
C LEU A 182 -27.59 42.33 -3.27
N ARG A 183 -27.82 42.45 -4.59
CA ARG A 183 -28.37 43.66 -5.20
C ARG A 183 -29.73 44.02 -4.60
N PRO A 184 -30.06 45.31 -4.44
CA PRO A 184 -29.26 46.49 -4.82
C PRO A 184 -28.31 46.97 -3.70
N PHE A 185 -27.27 47.69 -4.11
CA PHE A 185 -26.33 48.44 -3.28
C PHE A 185 -26.59 49.94 -3.45
N SER A 186 -26.50 50.71 -2.38
CA SER A 186 -26.69 52.16 -2.41
C SER A 186 -25.37 52.92 -2.62
N SER A 187 -24.25 52.26 -2.37
CA SER A 187 -22.90 52.79 -2.60
C SER A 187 -21.90 51.65 -2.83
N VAL A 188 -20.72 51.97 -3.37
CA VAL A 188 -19.61 51.01 -3.49
C VAL A 188 -19.20 50.46 -2.11
N ASP A 189 -19.39 51.24 -1.04
CA ASP A 189 -19.06 50.86 0.34
C ASP A 189 -19.92 49.69 0.83
N ASP A 190 -21.14 49.56 0.31
CA ASP A 190 -22.06 48.49 0.69
C ASP A 190 -21.62 47.10 0.19
N LEU A 191 -20.55 47.03 -0.60
CA LEU A 191 -19.88 45.77 -0.96
C LEU A 191 -19.34 45.02 0.26
N THR A 192 -19.20 45.67 1.43
CA THR A 192 -18.85 44.97 2.68
C THR A 192 -19.91 43.97 3.15
N ARG A 193 -21.11 43.99 2.57
CA ARG A 193 -22.15 42.95 2.81
C ARG A 193 -21.77 41.61 2.17
N VAL A 194 -20.91 41.62 1.16
CA VAL A 194 -20.41 40.41 0.48
C VAL A 194 -19.38 39.73 1.37
N SER A 195 -19.52 38.43 1.56
CA SER A 195 -18.62 37.66 2.42
C SER A 195 -17.18 37.74 1.92
N GLY A 196 -16.26 38.13 2.79
CA GLY A 196 -14.85 38.27 2.46
C GLY A 196 -14.46 39.60 1.78
N ILE A 197 -15.36 40.56 1.61
CA ILE A 197 -15.01 41.94 1.27
C ILE A 197 -15.00 42.77 2.56
N ALA A 198 -13.81 42.94 3.14
CA ALA A 198 -13.58 43.85 4.28
C ALA A 198 -12.91 45.14 3.80
N GLU A 199 -12.71 46.12 4.69
CA GLU A 199 -12.12 47.43 4.35
C GLU A 199 -10.82 47.34 3.52
N GLY A 200 -9.95 46.36 3.80
CA GLY A 200 -8.72 46.16 3.04
C GLY A 200 -8.96 45.88 1.56
N ARG A 201 -9.91 45.00 1.23
CA ARG A 201 -10.26 44.67 -0.17
C ARG A 201 -11.15 45.74 -0.81
N LEU A 202 -12.06 46.33 -0.02
CA LEU A 202 -12.87 47.46 -0.47
C LEU A 202 -11.98 48.63 -0.91
N GLY A 203 -10.89 48.89 -0.18
CA GLY A 203 -9.88 49.87 -0.57
C GLY A 203 -9.28 49.57 -1.96
N GLY A 204 -8.95 48.30 -2.24
CA GLY A 204 -8.48 47.88 -3.56
C GLY A 204 -9.49 48.14 -4.69
N ILE A 205 -10.77 47.79 -4.44
CA ILE A 205 -11.88 48.03 -5.38
C ILE A 205 -12.05 49.52 -5.68
N LYS A 206 -12.05 50.37 -4.64
CA LYS A 206 -12.18 51.83 -4.78
C LYS A 206 -10.98 52.45 -5.50
N ASN A 207 -9.76 52.02 -5.16
CA ASN A 207 -8.54 52.52 -5.77
C ASN A 207 -8.44 52.18 -7.27
N GLN A 208 -9.06 51.08 -7.70
CA GLN A 208 -9.15 50.72 -9.11
C GLN A 208 -10.05 51.70 -9.89
N GLY A 209 -11.04 52.32 -9.24
CA GLY A 209 -11.94 53.30 -9.85
C GLY A 209 -12.94 52.72 -10.86
N LEU A 210 -12.99 51.40 -11.04
CA LEU A 210 -13.89 50.73 -11.98
C LEU A 210 -15.30 50.54 -11.43
N ALA A 211 -15.49 50.34 -10.12
CA ALA A 211 -16.81 50.12 -9.55
C ALA A 211 -17.59 51.43 -9.41
N CYS A 212 -18.86 51.42 -9.79
CA CYS A 212 -19.78 52.55 -9.63
C CYS A 212 -21.17 52.06 -9.20
N VAL A 213 -22.00 53.01 -8.77
CA VAL A 213 -23.43 52.82 -8.45
C VAL A 213 -24.16 53.98 -9.11
N ASP A 214 -25.23 53.67 -9.83
CA ASP A 214 -26.25 54.64 -10.26
C ASP A 214 -27.54 54.50 -9.44
#